data_AF-A0A2D9LNE2-F1
#
_entry.id   AF-A0A2D9LNE2-F1
#
_cell.length_a   1.000
_cell.length_b   1.000
_cell.length_c   1.000
_cell.angle_alpha   90.00
_cell.angle_beta   90.00
_cell.angle_gamma   90.00
#
_symmetry.space_group_name_H-M   'P 1'
#
loop_
_entity.id
_entity.type
_entity.pdbx_description
1 polymer ?
#
loop_
_entity_poly.entity_id
_entity_poly.type
_entity_poly.pdbx_seq_one_letter_code
_entity_poly.pdbx_strand_id
1 'polypeptide(L)'
;YQRSLGVIDISEGPIRWINILKRDRSKDSPPKWWVVMGIPDTIDISGSKEIKIKTVRKKNFPLFGKVVDVVWKGDSGSTGLGSTLSIDQDVKMLSERLGNMEIKSHSNSNNCENCGEKRNGTSSFCVSCGGFFGFQGWTLVFDKRFTPSNKDWGVIWKICDYILSSPRSF
;
A
#
# COMPACT_ATOMS: atom_id res chain seq x y z
N TYR A 1 13.95 0.59 -14.57
CA TYR A 1 13.79 -0.57 -13.67
C TYR A 1 13.39 -0.09 -12.28
N GLN A 2 12.46 -0.76 -11.60
CA GLN A 2 12.13 -0.50 -10.18
C GLN A 2 12.99 -1.40 -9.31
N ARG A 3 13.64 -0.83 -8.29
CA ARG A 3 14.49 -1.56 -7.35
C ARG A 3 14.16 -1.19 -5.91
N SER A 4 14.36 -2.13 -4.99
CA SER A 4 14.41 -1.83 -3.56
C SER A 4 15.70 -1.10 -3.21
N LEU A 5 15.63 -0.15 -2.29
CA LEU A 5 16.76 0.54 -1.69
C LEU A 5 17.06 0.06 -0.27
N GLY A 6 16.26 -0.86 0.25
CA GLY A 6 16.35 -1.36 1.62
C GLY A 6 14.97 -1.61 2.22
N VAL A 7 14.96 -2.51 3.20
CA VAL A 7 13.81 -2.84 4.03
C VAL A 7 14.14 -2.43 5.47
N ILE A 8 13.18 -1.78 6.12
CA ILE A 8 13.23 -1.46 7.54
C ILE A 8 12.28 -2.43 8.23
N ASP A 9 12.82 -3.26 9.12
CA ASP A 9 12.02 -4.10 10.01
C ASP A 9 11.52 -3.28 11.20
N ILE A 10 10.25 -3.43 11.52
CA ILE A 10 9.60 -2.76 12.65
C ILE A 10 9.26 -3.80 13.70
N SER A 11 9.70 -3.55 14.94
CA SER A 11 9.53 -4.48 16.05
C SER A 11 8.11 -4.51 16.61
N GLU A 12 7.37 -3.40 16.52
CA GLU A 12 6.09 -3.20 17.20
C GLU A 12 5.02 -2.58 16.30
N GLY A 13 3.76 -2.89 16.60
CA GLY A 13 2.59 -2.40 15.87
C GLY A 13 2.21 -3.24 14.65
N PRO A 14 1.18 -2.81 13.90
CA PRO A 14 0.61 -3.60 12.81
C PRO A 14 1.49 -3.63 11.56
N ILE A 15 2.38 -2.66 11.37
CA ILE A 15 3.31 -2.63 10.25
C ILE A 15 4.56 -3.38 10.66
N ARG A 16 4.86 -4.49 9.97
CA ARG A 16 6.05 -5.29 10.26
C ARG A 16 7.28 -4.82 9.50
N TRP A 17 7.08 -4.24 8.32
CA TRP A 17 8.18 -3.82 7.47
C TRP A 17 7.83 -2.62 6.60
N ILE A 18 8.86 -1.88 6.22
CA ILE A 18 8.78 -0.79 5.25
C ILE A 18 9.87 -0.98 4.20
N ASN A 19 9.47 -1.18 2.95
CA ASN A 19 10.38 -1.25 1.81
C ASN A 19 10.35 0.07 1.04
N ILE A 20 11.52 0.65 0.78
CA ILE A 20 11.65 1.85 -0.03
C ILE A 20 12.01 1.44 -1.45
N LEU A 21 11.10 1.69 -2.39
CA LEU A 21 11.30 1.38 -3.80
C LEU A 21 11.59 2.64 -4.60
N LYS A 22 12.45 2.51 -5.60
CA LYS A 22 12.80 3.59 -6.51
C LYS A 22 12.83 3.11 -7.95
N ARG A 23 12.33 3.96 -8.84
CA ARG A 23 12.63 3.91 -10.27
C ARG A 23 13.40 5.15 -10.65
N ASP A 24 14.59 4.95 -11.21
CA ASP A 24 15.43 6.06 -11.66
C ASP A 24 14.77 6.83 -12.83
N ARG A 25 15.21 8.08 -13.04
CA ARG A 25 14.67 8.92 -14.12
C ARG A 25 14.96 8.26 -15.48
N SER A 26 14.06 8.46 -16.43
CA SER A 26 14.35 8.22 -17.85
C SER A 26 14.44 9.56 -18.59
N LYS A 27 14.68 9.51 -19.90
CA LYS A 27 14.67 10.69 -20.77
C LYS A 27 13.37 11.51 -20.62
N ASP A 28 12.24 10.81 -20.56
CA ASP A 28 10.91 11.42 -20.60
C ASP A 28 10.14 11.32 -19.28
N SER A 29 10.74 10.78 -18.22
CA SER A 29 10.05 10.64 -16.94
C SER A 29 10.93 10.93 -15.72
N PRO A 30 10.40 11.66 -14.72
CA PRO A 30 11.11 11.91 -13.48
C PRO A 30 11.26 10.60 -12.68
N PRO A 31 12.21 10.56 -11.71
CA PRO A 31 12.32 9.42 -10.82
C PRO A 31 11.01 9.23 -10.03
N LYS A 32 10.63 7.97 -9.81
CA LYS A 32 9.46 7.60 -9.01
C LYS A 32 9.90 6.86 -7.76
N TRP A 33 9.10 6.99 -6.72
CA TRP A 33 9.37 6.43 -5.41
C TRP A 33 8.13 5.76 -4.88
N TRP A 34 8.32 4.68 -4.12
CA TRP A 34 7.24 4.09 -3.35
C TRP A 34 7.73 3.79 -1.94
N VAL A 35 6.85 4.03 -0.97
CA VAL A 35 7.02 3.55 0.40
C VAL A 35 6.00 2.44 0.58
N VAL A 36 6.47 1.21 0.74
CA VAL A 36 5.61 0.04 0.83
C VAL A 36 5.66 -0.49 2.26
N MET A 37 4.56 -0.30 2.99
CA MET A 37 4.39 -0.83 4.34
C MET A 37 3.65 -2.16 4.24
N GLY A 38 4.14 -3.21 4.89
CA GLY A 38 3.38 -4.44 4.97
C GLY A 38 2.88 -4.74 6.36
N ILE A 39 1.65 -5.22 6.36
CA ILE A 39 0.77 -5.42 7.51
C ILE A 39 0.40 -6.90 7.48
N PRO A 40 1.10 -7.75 8.25
CA PRO A 40 0.81 -9.18 8.29
C PRO A 40 -0.62 -9.44 8.75
N ASP A 41 -1.21 -10.51 8.23
CA ASP A 41 -2.54 -10.92 8.59
C ASP A 41 -2.62 -12.43 8.76
N THR A 42 -3.22 -12.87 9.85
CA THR A 42 -3.36 -14.29 10.16
C THR A 42 -4.49 -14.95 9.38
N ILE A 43 -5.42 -14.16 8.84
CA ILE A 43 -6.52 -14.69 8.04
C ILE A 43 -5.98 -15.08 6.66
N ASP A 44 -6.06 -16.36 6.35
CA ASP A 44 -5.71 -16.85 5.02
C ASP A 44 -6.79 -16.43 4.03
N ILE A 45 -6.35 -15.77 2.97
CA ILE A 45 -7.18 -15.30 1.86
C ILE A 45 -6.90 -16.09 0.57
N SER A 46 -6.20 -17.23 0.68
CA SER A 46 -5.95 -18.17 -0.41
C SER A 46 -7.29 -18.69 -0.96
N GLY A 47 -7.65 -18.22 -2.16
CA GLY A 47 -8.92 -18.55 -2.82
C GLY A 47 -9.92 -17.40 -2.87
N SER A 48 -9.75 -16.37 -2.05
CA SER A 48 -10.52 -15.12 -2.19
C SER A 48 -9.99 -14.28 -3.35
N LYS A 49 -10.85 -13.43 -3.91
CA LYS A 49 -10.46 -12.46 -4.92
C LYS A 49 -9.50 -11.42 -4.30
N GLU A 50 -8.41 -11.09 -5.00
CA GLU A 50 -7.49 -10.03 -4.60
C GLU A 50 -8.25 -8.71 -4.36
N ILE A 51 -8.14 -8.18 -3.15
CA ILE A 51 -8.67 -6.88 -2.78
C ILE A 51 -7.60 -5.83 -3.11
N LYS A 52 -8.00 -4.83 -3.89
CA LYS A 52 -7.13 -3.75 -4.33
C LYS A 52 -7.91 -2.45 -4.46
N ILE A 53 -7.64 -1.52 -3.55
CA ILE A 53 -8.22 -0.17 -3.54
C ILE A 53 -7.13 0.89 -3.59
N LYS A 54 -7.42 2.02 -4.23
CA LYS A 54 -6.51 3.14 -4.37
C LYS A 54 -7.24 4.46 -4.23
N THR A 55 -6.50 5.48 -3.80
CA THR A 55 -7.01 6.85 -3.78
C THR A 55 -7.26 7.37 -5.19
N VAL A 56 -8.38 8.05 -5.40
CA VAL A 56 -8.76 8.77 -6.61
C VAL A 56 -9.05 10.22 -6.18
N ARG A 57 -8.30 11.15 -6.76
CA ARG A 57 -8.40 12.58 -6.45
C ARG A 57 -9.47 13.23 -7.30
N LYS A 58 -10.40 13.94 -6.67
CA LYS A 58 -11.34 14.85 -7.36
C LYS A 58 -10.73 16.25 -7.39
N LYS A 59 -10.81 16.92 -8.53
CA LYS A 59 -10.25 18.26 -8.76
C LYS A 59 -11.33 19.18 -9.31
N ASN A 60 -11.22 20.48 -9.02
CA ASN A 60 -12.21 21.46 -9.48
C ASN A 60 -12.17 21.82 -10.97
N PHE A 61 -11.11 21.50 -11.74
CA PHE A 61 -11.09 21.61 -13.22
C PHE A 61 -9.97 20.72 -13.82
N PRO A 62 -10.09 20.21 -15.08
CA PRO A 62 -9.63 18.85 -15.42
C PRO A 62 -8.12 18.57 -15.46
N LEU A 63 -7.23 19.57 -15.47
CA LEU A 63 -5.78 19.29 -15.65
C LEU A 63 -4.85 20.05 -14.67
N PHE A 64 -5.22 21.22 -14.16
CA PHE A 64 -4.41 21.99 -13.19
C PHE A 64 -5.23 22.62 -12.04
N GLY A 65 -6.28 21.95 -11.58
CA GLY A 65 -7.08 22.39 -10.43
C GLY A 65 -6.59 21.89 -9.07
N LYS A 66 -6.90 22.64 -7.99
CA LYS A 66 -6.74 22.21 -6.59
C LYS A 66 -7.50 20.89 -6.36
N VAL A 67 -6.89 19.98 -5.61
CA VAL A 67 -7.57 18.77 -5.13
C VAL A 67 -8.63 19.20 -4.13
N VAL A 68 -9.87 18.77 -4.35
CA VAL A 68 -11.02 19.16 -3.53
C VAL A 68 -11.60 18.03 -2.70
N ASP A 69 -11.26 16.80 -3.06
CA ASP A 69 -11.65 15.60 -2.31
C ASP A 69 -10.78 14.42 -2.74
N VAL A 70 -10.66 13.43 -1.86
CA VAL A 70 -10.01 12.15 -2.13
C VAL A 70 -10.93 11.02 -1.69
N VAL A 71 -11.17 10.10 -2.61
CA VAL A 71 -11.98 8.90 -2.34
C VAL A 71 -11.15 7.66 -2.66
N TRP A 72 -11.36 6.59 -1.92
CA TRP A 72 -10.80 5.27 -2.18
C TRP A 72 -11.74 4.48 -3.08
N LYS A 73 -11.20 3.94 -4.18
CA LYS A 73 -11.94 3.13 -5.15
C LYS A 73 -11.13 1.92 -5.57
N GLY A 74 -11.81 0.86 -5.98
CA GLY A 74 -11.18 -0.34 -6.51
C GLY A 74 -12.01 -1.56 -6.14
N ASP A 75 -11.40 -2.74 -6.31
CA ASP A 75 -12.02 -3.96 -5.85
C ASP A 75 -11.87 -4.03 -4.33
N SER A 76 -12.98 -3.87 -3.63
CA SER A 76 -13.02 -3.95 -2.17
C SER A 76 -13.65 -5.25 -1.68
N GLY A 77 -13.99 -6.19 -2.58
CA GLY A 77 -14.89 -7.29 -2.23
C GLY A 77 -16.15 -6.77 -1.52
N SER A 78 -16.59 -7.45 -0.46
CA SER A 78 -17.64 -6.95 0.43
C SER A 78 -17.11 -6.28 1.71
N THR A 79 -15.85 -5.83 1.73
CA THR A 79 -15.21 -5.30 2.95
C THR A 79 -15.79 -3.98 3.44
N GLY A 80 -16.34 -3.17 2.52
CA GLY A 80 -16.68 -1.77 2.82
C GLY A 80 -15.48 -0.88 3.14
N LEU A 81 -14.24 -1.39 3.00
CA LEU A 81 -13.01 -0.68 3.37
C LEU A 81 -12.84 0.62 2.58
N GLY A 82 -13.07 0.56 1.27
CA GLY A 82 -13.00 1.74 0.40
C GLY A 82 -13.97 2.85 0.85
N SER A 83 -15.19 2.50 1.24
CA SER A 83 -16.18 3.46 1.75
C SER A 83 -15.74 4.05 3.09
N THR A 84 -15.30 3.21 4.02
CA THR A 84 -14.82 3.63 5.35
C THR A 84 -13.67 4.64 5.25
N LEU A 85 -12.65 4.32 4.43
CA LEU A 85 -11.52 5.22 4.20
C LEU A 85 -11.92 6.50 3.44
N SER A 86 -12.98 6.45 2.62
CA SER A 86 -13.47 7.60 1.84
C SER A 86 -14.32 8.57 2.64
N ILE A 87 -14.75 8.24 3.86
CA ILE A 87 -15.52 9.15 4.72
C ILE A 87 -14.71 9.65 5.91
N ASP A 88 -13.61 8.98 6.25
CA ASP A 88 -12.74 9.38 7.36
C ASP A 88 -11.93 10.64 7.03
N GLN A 89 -12.15 11.70 7.80
CA GLN A 89 -11.56 13.02 7.51
C GLN A 89 -10.04 13.04 7.69
N ASP A 90 -9.51 12.31 8.66
CA ASP A 90 -8.06 12.27 8.90
C ASP A 90 -7.35 11.51 7.78
N VAL A 91 -7.94 10.39 7.34
CA VAL A 91 -7.45 9.62 6.19
C VAL A 91 -7.47 10.48 4.93
N LYS A 92 -8.54 11.24 4.68
CA LYS A 92 -8.60 12.17 3.55
C LYS A 92 -7.50 13.21 3.59
N MET A 93 -7.33 13.90 4.72
CA MET A 93 -6.29 14.93 4.87
C MET A 93 -4.88 14.34 4.70
N LEU A 94 -4.64 13.14 5.24
CA LEU A 94 -3.39 12.41 5.05
C LEU A 94 -3.16 12.12 3.56
N SER A 95 -4.13 11.50 2.88
CA SER A 95 -4.02 11.16 1.46
C SER A 95 -3.84 12.40 0.59
N GLU A 96 -4.59 13.49 0.83
CA GLU A 96 -4.45 14.75 0.10
C GLU A 96 -3.01 15.26 0.11
N ARG A 97 -2.38 15.27 1.30
CA ARG A 97 -1.01 15.74 1.49
C ARG A 97 0.05 14.74 1.01
N LEU A 98 -0.10 13.45 1.32
CA LEU A 98 0.94 12.43 1.15
C LEU A 98 0.94 11.70 -0.20
N GLY A 99 0.02 12.01 -1.12
CA GLY A 99 0.08 11.51 -2.49
C GLY A 99 -1.01 10.49 -2.77
N ASN A 100 -0.86 9.68 -3.80
CA ASN A 100 -1.79 8.57 -3.99
C ASN A 100 -1.34 7.39 -3.13
N MET A 101 -2.33 6.71 -2.57
CA MET A 101 -2.14 5.55 -1.73
C MET A 101 -2.86 4.35 -2.35
N GLU A 102 -2.33 3.16 -2.12
CA GLU A 102 -2.92 1.89 -2.53
C GLU A 102 -2.90 0.91 -1.36
N ILE A 103 -3.99 0.18 -1.19
CA ILE A 103 -4.09 -0.96 -0.29
C ILE A 103 -4.35 -2.19 -1.14
N LYS A 104 -3.54 -3.22 -0.91
CA LYS A 104 -3.61 -4.49 -1.65
C LYS A 104 -3.50 -5.67 -0.69
N SER A 105 -4.35 -6.66 -0.85
CA SER A 105 -4.27 -7.93 -0.13
C SER A 105 -3.31 -8.90 -0.80
N HIS A 106 -2.61 -9.71 -0.01
CA HIS A 106 -1.62 -10.69 -0.45
C HIS A 106 -1.90 -12.05 0.19
N SER A 107 -2.00 -13.08 -0.63
CA SER A 107 -1.98 -14.47 -0.18
C SER A 107 -0.56 -15.02 -0.21
N ASN A 108 -0.28 -15.97 0.68
CA ASN A 108 1.02 -16.60 0.76
C ASN A 108 1.37 -17.28 -0.60
N SER A 109 2.42 -16.81 -1.27
CA SER A 109 2.88 -17.32 -2.56
C SER A 109 4.39 -17.54 -2.58
N ASN A 110 4.81 -18.66 -3.18
CA ASN A 110 6.23 -18.96 -3.42
C ASN A 110 6.81 -18.18 -4.60
N ASN A 111 5.97 -17.51 -5.39
CA ASN A 111 6.38 -16.68 -6.51
C ASN A 111 6.25 -15.21 -6.14
N CYS A 112 7.17 -14.38 -6.62
CA CYS A 112 7.11 -12.94 -6.44
C CYS A 112 5.87 -12.42 -7.15
N GLU A 113 5.01 -11.72 -6.43
CA GLU A 113 3.79 -11.15 -7.01
C GLU A 113 4.02 -10.08 -8.09
N ASN A 114 5.23 -9.50 -8.16
CA ASN A 114 5.54 -8.42 -9.09
C ASN A 114 6.34 -8.88 -10.32
N CYS A 115 7.27 -9.84 -10.17
CA CYS A 115 8.09 -10.31 -11.30
C CYS A 115 8.03 -11.83 -11.57
N GLY A 116 7.32 -12.60 -10.74
CA GLY A 116 7.20 -14.06 -10.91
C GLY A 116 8.44 -14.87 -10.57
N GLU A 117 9.54 -14.24 -10.12
CA GLU A 117 10.69 -14.98 -9.61
C GLU A 117 10.27 -15.95 -8.49
N LYS A 118 10.96 -17.07 -8.34
CA LYS A 118 10.70 -18.01 -7.25
C LYS A 118 11.47 -17.59 -6.01
N ARG A 119 10.88 -17.79 -4.83
CA ARG A 119 11.55 -17.56 -3.56
C ARG A 119 12.78 -18.47 -3.46
N ASN A 120 13.96 -17.88 -3.33
CA ASN A 120 15.20 -18.59 -3.05
C ASN A 120 15.72 -18.13 -1.68
N GLY A 121 15.50 -18.95 -0.64
CA GLY A 121 15.86 -18.64 0.75
C GLY A 121 14.72 -18.13 1.63
N THR A 122 15.06 -17.50 2.76
CA THR A 122 14.10 -17.10 3.82
C THR A 122 13.59 -15.67 3.70
N SER A 123 14.11 -14.85 2.77
CA SER A 123 13.65 -13.48 2.57
C SER A 123 12.16 -13.44 2.21
N SER A 124 11.41 -12.52 2.82
CA SER A 124 10.03 -12.19 2.45
C SER A 124 9.94 -11.20 1.30
N PHE A 125 11.09 -10.81 0.72
CA PHE A 125 11.18 -9.82 -0.35
C PHE A 125 11.97 -10.35 -1.55
N CYS A 126 11.51 -9.98 -2.73
CA CYS A 126 12.17 -10.21 -3.99
C CYS A 126 13.33 -9.22 -4.17
N VAL A 127 14.55 -9.75 -4.14
CA VAL A 127 15.78 -8.98 -4.33
C VAL A 127 15.87 -8.32 -5.71
N SER A 128 15.21 -8.92 -6.70
CA SER A 128 15.14 -8.39 -8.05
C SER A 128 14.28 -7.13 -8.09
N CYS A 129 12.99 -7.22 -7.80
CA CYS A 129 12.04 -6.13 -8.06
C CYS A 129 11.51 -5.40 -6.81
N GLY A 130 11.82 -5.88 -5.60
CA GLY A 130 11.32 -5.38 -4.32
C GLY A 130 9.89 -5.82 -3.98
N GLY A 131 9.28 -6.71 -4.76
CA GLY A 131 7.98 -7.31 -4.45
C GLY A 131 8.06 -8.31 -3.28
N PHE A 132 6.94 -8.93 -2.92
CA PHE A 132 6.86 -9.82 -1.76
C PHE A 132 6.94 -11.31 -2.13
N PHE A 133 7.49 -12.09 -1.20
CA PHE A 133 7.52 -13.55 -1.19
C PHE A 133 6.91 -14.08 0.11
N GLY A 134 6.10 -15.13 0.00
CA GLY A 134 5.58 -15.84 1.15
C GLY A 134 4.86 -14.97 2.17
N PHE A 135 4.36 -13.81 1.72
CA PHE A 135 3.70 -12.83 2.57
C PHE A 135 2.20 -13.05 2.51
N GLN A 136 1.60 -13.17 3.69
CA GLN A 136 0.16 -13.14 3.87
C GLN A 136 -0.21 -11.89 4.64
N GLY A 137 -1.12 -11.10 4.07
CA GLY A 137 -1.63 -9.88 4.67
C GLY A 137 -1.86 -8.77 3.68
N TRP A 138 -1.44 -7.56 4.03
CA TRP A 138 -1.76 -6.36 3.26
C TRP A 138 -0.54 -5.50 3.02
N THR A 139 -0.52 -4.78 1.90
CA THR A 139 0.40 -3.66 1.72
C THR A 139 -0.37 -2.34 1.71
N LEU A 140 0.19 -1.35 2.39
CA LEU A 140 -0.16 0.07 2.25
C LEU A 140 0.98 0.76 1.52
N VAL A 141 0.71 1.20 0.29
CA VAL A 141 1.71 1.79 -0.61
C VAL A 141 1.45 3.28 -0.76
N PHE A 142 2.50 4.08 -0.63
CA PHE A 142 2.50 5.52 -0.98
C PHE A 142 3.31 5.74 -2.25
N ASP A 143 2.81 6.56 -3.19
CA ASP A 143 3.44 6.80 -4.51
C ASP A 143 4.52 7.89 -4.55
N LYS A 144 4.94 8.38 -3.37
CA LYS A 144 6.05 9.31 -3.21
C LYS A 144 6.76 9.14 -1.88
N ARG A 145 7.97 9.67 -1.78
CA ARG A 145 8.67 9.81 -0.49
C ARG A 145 7.97 10.85 0.37
N PHE A 146 8.00 10.62 1.68
CA PHE A 146 7.53 11.54 2.70
C PHE A 146 8.29 11.29 4.01
N THR A 147 8.19 12.24 4.93
CA THR A 147 8.70 12.12 6.30
C THR A 147 7.49 12.26 7.23
N PRO A 148 6.93 11.14 7.72
CA PRO A 148 5.71 11.19 8.52
C PRO A 148 5.93 11.92 9.84
N SER A 149 5.01 12.82 10.19
CA SER A 149 4.89 13.35 11.55
C SER A 149 4.30 12.31 12.51
N ASN A 150 4.34 12.55 13.82
CA ASN A 150 3.66 11.69 14.80
C ASN A 150 2.14 11.61 14.54
N LYS A 151 1.52 12.70 14.06
CA LYS A 151 0.11 12.69 13.66
C LYS A 151 -0.11 11.81 12.45
N ASP A 152 0.82 11.81 11.49
CA ASP A 152 0.75 10.99 10.28
C ASP A 152 0.80 9.51 10.64
N TRP A 153 1.69 9.14 11.56
CA TRP A 153 1.77 7.79 12.10
C TRP A 153 0.47 7.35 12.77
N GLY A 154 -0.16 8.23 13.55
CA GLY A 154 -1.48 7.94 14.15
C GLY A 154 -2.55 7.62 13.11
N VAL A 155 -2.61 8.39 12.02
CA VAL A 155 -3.57 8.10 10.93
C VAL A 155 -3.20 6.83 10.15
N ILE A 156 -1.90 6.57 9.94
CA ILE A 156 -1.43 5.34 9.30
C ILE A 156 -1.82 4.11 10.11
N TRP A 157 -1.67 4.14 11.44
CA TRP A 157 -2.14 3.08 12.33
C TRP A 157 -3.66 2.90 12.25
N LYS A 158 -4.43 3.99 12.28
CA LYS A 158 -5.89 3.94 12.09
C LYS A 158 -6.29 3.26 10.77
N ILE A 159 -5.55 3.50 9.69
CA ILE A 159 -5.75 2.78 8.41
C ILE A 159 -5.47 1.29 8.57
N CYS A 160 -4.40 0.91 9.28
CA CYS A 160 -4.09 -0.50 9.56
C CYS A 160 -5.21 -1.17 10.36
N ASP A 161 -5.78 -0.48 11.35
CA ASP A 161 -6.91 -0.99 12.13
C ASP A 161 -8.12 -1.25 11.24
N TYR A 162 -8.47 -0.31 10.34
CA TYR A 162 -9.55 -0.53 9.37
C TYR A 162 -9.29 -1.70 8.42
N ILE A 163 -8.03 -1.90 7.99
CA ILE A 163 -7.65 -3.03 7.14
C ILE A 163 -7.87 -4.35 7.90
N LEU A 164 -7.34 -4.45 9.11
CA LEU A 164 -7.36 -5.67 9.92
C LEU A 164 -8.76 -5.99 10.46
N SER A 165 -9.60 -4.97 10.70
CA SER A 165 -10.99 -5.16 11.15
C SER A 165 -11.99 -5.34 10.00
N SER A 166 -11.55 -5.22 8.74
CA SER A 166 -12.47 -5.28 7.60
C SER A 166 -13.04 -6.69 7.40
N PRO A 167 -14.38 -6.84 7.24
CA PRO A 167 -14.99 -8.14 6.97
C PRO A 167 -14.48 -8.73 5.66
N ARG A 168 -14.19 -10.03 5.64
CA ARG A 168 -13.76 -10.77 4.45
C ARG A 168 -14.81 -11.83 4.18
N SER A 169 -15.56 -11.66 3.09
CA SER A 169 -16.47 -12.70 2.63
C SER A 169 -15.65 -13.78 1.92
N PHE A 170 -15.80 -15.00 2.41
CA PHE A 170 -15.31 -16.22 1.79
C PHE A 170 -16.42 -16.86 0.95
#